data_AF-A0AAF0MMT9-F1
#
_entry.id   AF-A0AAF0MMT9-F1
#
_cell.length_a   1.000
_cell.length_b   1.000
_cell.length_c   1.000
_cell.angle_alpha   90.00
_cell.angle_beta   90.00
_cell.angle_gamma   90.00
#
_symmetry.space_group_name_H-M   'P 1'
#
loop_
_entity.id
_entity.type
_entity.pdbx_description
1 polymer ?
#
loop_
_entity_poly.entity_id
_entity_poly.type
_entity_poly.pdbx_seq_one_letter_code
_entity_poly.pdbx_strand_id
1 'polypeptide(L)'
;MTFTVHSAIADTNAAALNDRMREASCMEFMSEMEAAVEFGAQCITVHPGIVNLAMTDMREKSIRASKDTMRLLDRAQTEYGVRLAIENMPDLPVMLGVKASELEDIVAGTDLGICLDVGHANTSGQLDAMIDAFRDRIVNVHIHDNNGKRDEHLTIGDGSIDFPAVMKKLSFYKGRYIIESRNLESAVESQKRLRDMITKAF
;
A
#
# COMPACT_ATOMS: atom_id res chain seq x y z
N MET A 1 -19.73 5.24 -10.84
CA MET A 1 -18.35 4.72 -10.77
C MET A 1 -17.89 4.79 -9.33
N THR A 2 -16.89 4.02 -8.95
CA THR A 2 -16.32 4.05 -7.58
C THR A 2 -14.84 4.36 -7.70
N PHE A 3 -14.37 5.27 -6.86
CA PHE A 3 -13.00 5.76 -6.90
C PHE A 3 -12.23 5.36 -5.63
N THR A 4 -10.95 5.07 -5.83
CA THR A 4 -9.92 5.06 -4.79
C THR A 4 -8.85 6.05 -5.24
N VAL A 5 -8.20 6.70 -4.28
CA VAL A 5 -7.13 7.67 -4.55
C VAL A 5 -5.82 7.07 -4.09
N HIS A 6 -4.77 7.26 -4.89
CA HIS A 6 -3.41 7.04 -4.43
C HIS A 6 -2.83 8.40 -4.09
N SER A 7 -2.34 8.55 -2.85
CA SER A 7 -1.68 9.77 -2.41
C SER A 7 -0.38 10.02 -3.17
N ALA A 8 0.05 11.29 -3.28
CA ALA A 8 1.32 11.64 -3.89
C ALA A 8 2.47 10.88 -3.23
N ILE A 9 3.28 10.22 -4.07
CA ILE A 9 4.45 9.44 -3.64
C ILE A 9 5.76 10.17 -3.87
N ALA A 10 5.79 11.10 -4.83
CA ALA A 10 6.97 11.86 -5.20
C ALA A 10 7.09 13.07 -4.28
N ASP A 11 8.29 13.30 -3.75
CA ASP A 11 8.65 14.42 -2.87
C ASP A 11 7.92 14.50 -1.52
N THR A 12 6.99 13.60 -1.23
CA THR A 12 6.38 13.40 0.09
C THR A 12 7.14 12.32 0.87
N ASN A 13 7.19 12.45 2.20
CA ASN A 13 7.72 11.40 3.06
C ASN A 13 7.11 11.46 4.46
N ALA A 14 6.19 10.53 4.75
CA ALA A 14 5.56 10.37 6.07
C ALA A 14 6.58 10.11 7.20
N ALA A 15 7.79 9.66 6.86
CA ALA A 15 8.87 9.34 7.77
C ALA A 15 10.01 10.38 7.77
N ALA A 16 9.83 11.55 7.14
CA ALA A 16 10.86 12.58 7.07
C ALA A 16 11.32 12.99 8.48
N LEU A 17 12.64 12.99 8.72
CA LEU A 17 13.17 13.35 10.05
C LEU A 17 13.15 14.85 10.32
N ASN A 18 13.12 15.68 9.27
CA ASN A 18 12.92 17.11 9.43
C ASN A 18 11.43 17.38 9.63
N ASP A 19 11.07 17.93 10.79
CA ASP A 19 9.67 18.13 11.17
C ASP A 19 8.90 19.00 10.18
N ARG A 20 9.51 20.06 9.63
CA ARG A 20 8.85 20.93 8.65
C ARG A 20 8.56 20.21 7.34
N MET A 21 9.45 19.32 6.91
CA MET A 21 9.24 18.51 5.70
C MET A 21 8.18 17.43 5.93
N ARG A 22 8.17 16.82 7.12
CA ARG A 22 7.15 15.84 7.51
C ARG A 22 5.77 16.48 7.63
N GLU A 23 5.70 17.67 8.23
CA GLU A 23 4.49 18.48 8.32
C GLU A 23 3.95 18.85 6.94
N ALA A 24 4.82 19.31 6.03
CA ALA A 24 4.43 19.59 4.64
C ALA A 24 3.86 18.35 3.92
N SER A 25 4.48 17.17 4.10
CA SER A 25 3.96 15.92 3.55
C SER A 25 2.58 15.57 4.14
N CYS A 26 2.42 15.75 5.45
CA CYS A 26 1.16 15.50 6.15
C CYS A 26 0.04 16.43 5.66
N MET A 27 0.35 17.71 5.43
CA MET A 27 -0.59 18.68 4.86
C MET A 27 -1.02 18.31 3.44
N GLU A 28 -0.09 17.79 2.62
CA GLU A 28 -0.43 17.30 1.28
C GLU A 28 -1.38 16.12 1.37
N PHE A 29 -1.09 15.12 2.21
CA PHE A 29 -1.95 13.96 2.42
C PHE A 29 -3.36 14.38 2.89
N MET A 30 -3.47 15.33 3.82
CA MET A 30 -4.76 15.85 4.28
C MET A 30 -5.52 16.60 3.17
N SER A 31 -4.81 17.37 2.33
CA SER A 31 -5.43 18.06 1.19
C SER A 31 -5.96 17.06 0.16
N GLU A 32 -5.24 15.97 -0.07
CA GLU A 32 -5.69 14.87 -0.93
C GLU A 32 -6.86 14.10 -0.33
N MET A 33 -6.92 13.97 1.00
CA MET A 33 -8.08 13.42 1.70
C MET A 33 -9.33 14.27 1.50
N GLU A 34 -9.22 15.60 1.62
CA GLU A 34 -10.31 16.53 1.35
C GLU A 34 -10.82 16.39 -0.11
N ALA A 35 -9.89 16.35 -1.07
CA ALA A 35 -10.24 16.13 -2.48
C ALA A 35 -10.89 14.75 -2.70
N ALA A 36 -10.37 13.71 -2.04
CA ALA A 36 -10.92 12.35 -2.11
C ALA A 36 -12.38 12.32 -1.61
N VAL A 37 -12.71 13.06 -0.55
CA VAL A 37 -14.09 13.21 -0.06
C VAL A 37 -14.96 13.91 -1.09
N GLU A 38 -14.48 14.99 -1.71
CA GLU A 38 -15.23 15.73 -2.74
C GLU A 38 -15.60 14.87 -3.95
N PHE A 39 -14.70 13.97 -4.38
CA PHE A 39 -14.96 13.02 -5.47
C PHE A 39 -15.72 11.76 -5.04
N GLY A 40 -16.05 11.62 -3.76
CA GLY A 40 -16.72 10.43 -3.21
C GLY A 40 -15.85 9.16 -3.28
N ALA A 41 -14.54 9.30 -3.14
CA ALA A 41 -13.62 8.18 -3.08
C ALA A 41 -13.83 7.37 -1.78
N GLN A 42 -13.73 6.05 -1.89
CA GLN A 42 -13.96 5.16 -0.75
C GLN A 42 -12.72 5.00 0.15
N CYS A 43 -11.54 5.22 -0.42
CA CYS A 43 -10.27 4.96 0.22
C CYS A 43 -9.18 5.83 -0.41
N ILE A 44 -8.21 6.23 0.41
CA ILE A 44 -6.94 6.81 -0.03
C ILE A 44 -5.78 5.93 0.45
N THR A 45 -4.90 5.52 -0.47
CA THR A 45 -3.68 4.76 -0.17
C THR A 45 -2.53 5.73 0.13
N VAL A 46 -1.77 5.50 1.20
CA VAL A 46 -0.61 6.31 1.60
C VAL A 46 0.57 5.39 1.90
N HIS A 47 1.76 5.77 1.44
CA HIS A 47 2.99 5.05 1.76
C HIS A 47 3.47 5.36 3.20
N PRO A 48 4.06 4.39 3.91
CA PRO A 48 4.59 4.57 5.28
C PRO A 48 5.82 5.50 5.34
N GLY A 49 6.40 5.85 4.20
CA GLY A 49 7.57 6.73 4.08
C GLY A 49 8.87 5.98 3.84
N ILE A 50 9.95 6.76 3.72
CA ILE A 50 11.29 6.27 3.36
C ILE A 50 12.35 6.69 4.38
N VAL A 51 13.38 5.87 4.49
CA VAL A 51 14.58 6.08 5.32
C VAL A 51 15.62 6.88 4.54
N ASN A 52 16.22 7.86 5.20
CA ASN A 52 17.43 8.50 4.70
C ASN A 52 18.65 7.59 4.95
N LEU A 53 19.32 7.15 3.88
CA LEU A 53 20.49 6.26 3.96
C LEU A 53 21.84 6.98 4.10
N ALA A 54 21.85 8.31 4.19
CA ALA A 54 23.10 9.08 4.35
C ALA A 54 23.69 9.01 5.77
N MET A 55 22.94 8.50 6.76
CA MET A 55 23.36 8.41 8.16
C MET A 55 23.00 7.05 8.77
N THR A 56 23.69 6.64 9.83
CA THR A 56 23.40 5.39 10.57
C THR A 56 22.18 5.54 11.46
N ASP A 57 21.53 4.43 11.82
CA ASP A 57 20.42 4.38 12.79
C ASP A 57 19.21 5.25 12.39
N MET A 58 19.08 5.55 11.10
CA MET A 58 17.99 6.37 10.57
C MET A 58 16.69 5.59 10.49
N ARG A 59 16.73 4.26 10.34
CA ARG A 59 15.52 3.44 10.17
C ARG A 59 14.61 3.53 11.38
N GLU A 60 15.13 3.31 12.59
CA GLU A 60 14.33 3.41 13.82
C GLU A 60 13.76 4.82 14.04
N LYS A 61 14.54 5.86 13.74
CA LYS A 61 14.07 7.25 13.80
C LYS A 61 12.96 7.51 12.80
N SER A 62 13.09 6.97 11.58
CA SER A 62 12.11 7.11 10.50
C SER A 62 10.82 6.35 10.84
N ILE A 63 10.91 5.16 11.44
CA ILE A 63 9.74 4.42 11.96
C ILE A 63 9.00 5.26 13.00
N ARG A 64 9.71 5.83 13.99
CA ARG A 64 9.07 6.71 14.98
C ARG A 64 8.39 7.92 14.35
N ALA A 65 9.06 8.58 13.40
CA ALA A 65 8.49 9.71 12.67
C ALA A 65 7.24 9.30 11.86
N SER A 66 7.29 8.14 11.20
CA SER A 66 6.16 7.58 10.47
C SER A 66 4.97 7.32 11.39
N LYS A 67 5.19 6.70 12.56
CA LYS A 67 4.15 6.45 13.59
C LYS A 67 3.46 7.73 14.03
N ASP A 68 4.21 8.81 14.24
CA ASP A 68 3.64 10.10 14.62
C ASP A 68 2.76 10.66 13.50
N THR A 69 3.19 10.55 12.24
CA THR A 69 2.36 10.89 11.07
C THR A 69 1.10 10.02 10.98
N MET A 70 1.22 8.70 11.17
CA MET A 70 0.08 7.78 11.12
C MET A 70 -1.00 8.14 12.15
N ARG A 71 -0.62 8.54 13.37
CA ARG A 71 -1.58 9.00 14.39
C ARG A 71 -2.29 10.29 13.99
N LEU A 72 -1.62 11.20 13.29
CA LEU A 72 -2.24 12.43 12.77
C LEU A 72 -3.22 12.10 11.66
N LEU A 73 -2.81 11.25 10.72
CA LEU A 73 -3.65 10.80 9.60
C LEU A 73 -4.87 10.00 10.08
N ASP A 74 -4.73 9.17 11.12
CA ASP A 74 -5.83 8.43 11.74
C ASP A 74 -6.91 9.36 12.32
N ARG A 75 -6.49 10.45 12.96
CA ARG A 75 -7.43 11.49 13.41
C ARG A 75 -8.12 12.18 12.23
N ALA A 76 -7.35 12.54 11.20
CA ALA A 76 -7.87 13.18 10.00
C ALA A 76 -8.86 12.29 9.25
N GLN A 77 -8.63 10.97 9.19
CA GLN A 77 -9.53 10.01 8.54
C GLN A 77 -10.93 10.05 9.17
N THR A 78 -10.97 10.18 10.50
CA THR A 78 -12.21 10.28 11.27
C THR A 78 -12.90 11.63 11.03
N GLU A 79 -12.14 12.72 10.99
CA GLU A 79 -12.65 14.08 10.80
C GLU A 79 -13.23 14.30 9.40
N TYR A 80 -12.50 13.89 8.36
CA TYR A 80 -12.93 14.03 6.98
C TYR A 80 -13.94 12.96 6.54
N GLY A 81 -14.00 11.82 7.25
CA GLY A 81 -14.89 10.72 6.91
C GLY A 81 -14.45 9.92 5.67
N VAL A 82 -13.14 9.88 5.40
CA VAL A 82 -12.54 9.04 4.35
C VAL A 82 -11.59 8.03 4.96
N ARG A 83 -11.64 6.79 4.45
CA ARG A 83 -10.78 5.72 4.94
C ARG A 83 -9.37 5.83 4.35
N LEU A 84 -8.38 5.71 5.21
CA LEU A 84 -6.97 5.60 4.81
C LEU A 84 -6.51 4.14 4.81
N ALA A 85 -5.61 3.83 3.88
CA ALA A 85 -4.97 2.52 3.77
C ALA A 85 -3.45 2.69 3.65
N ILE A 86 -2.70 2.14 4.60
CA ILE A 86 -1.23 2.18 4.56
C ILE A 86 -0.72 0.98 3.77
N GLU A 87 0.13 1.25 2.77
CA GLU A 87 0.61 0.23 1.84
C GLU A 87 1.86 -0.49 2.35
N ASN A 88 1.91 -1.82 2.15
CA ASN A 88 3.17 -2.55 2.32
C ASN A 88 4.09 -2.29 1.13
N MET A 89 5.37 -2.04 1.40
CA MET A 89 6.32 -1.57 0.39
C MET A 89 7.21 -2.70 -0.16
N PRO A 90 7.79 -2.55 -1.37
CA PRO A 90 8.66 -3.57 -1.95
C PRO A 90 10.02 -3.62 -1.23
N ASP A 91 10.75 -4.72 -1.41
CA ASP A 91 12.05 -4.98 -0.79
C ASP A 91 13.14 -4.06 -1.33
N LEU A 92 13.19 -2.85 -0.78
CA LEU A 92 14.18 -1.83 -1.04
C LEU A 92 14.70 -1.27 0.29
N PRO A 93 16.02 -1.10 0.48
CA PRO A 93 16.58 -0.65 1.76
C PRO A 93 16.03 0.68 2.28
N VAL A 94 15.60 1.57 1.37
CA VAL A 94 15.00 2.88 1.70
C VAL A 94 13.57 2.75 2.19
N MET A 95 12.82 1.70 1.83
CA MET A 95 11.39 1.62 2.12
C MET A 95 11.13 1.17 3.55
N LEU A 96 10.14 1.78 4.20
CA LEU A 96 9.53 1.29 5.43
C LEU A 96 8.31 0.41 5.12
N GLY A 97 7.87 -0.41 6.07
CA GLY A 97 6.68 -1.24 5.93
C GLY A 97 6.87 -2.43 4.97
N VAL A 98 8.12 -2.85 4.73
CA VAL A 98 8.42 -4.02 3.88
C VAL A 98 8.05 -5.32 4.59
N LYS A 99 8.36 -5.42 5.88
CA LYS A 99 8.02 -6.58 6.73
C LYS A 99 6.71 -6.34 7.45
N ALA A 100 5.91 -7.39 7.62
CA ALA A 100 4.62 -7.28 8.30
C ALA A 100 4.75 -6.72 9.72
N SER A 101 5.76 -7.17 10.48
CA SER A 101 6.02 -6.69 11.84
C SER A 101 6.45 -5.22 11.91
N GLU A 102 7.11 -4.70 10.87
CA GLU A 102 7.48 -3.28 10.81
C GLU A 102 6.27 -2.43 10.47
N LEU A 103 5.45 -2.87 9.50
CA LEU A 103 4.21 -2.19 9.19
C LEU A 103 3.26 -2.19 10.39
N GLU A 104 3.20 -3.29 11.14
CA GLU A 104 2.39 -3.41 12.36
C GLU A 104 2.83 -2.41 13.43
N ASP A 105 4.14 -2.25 13.63
CA ASP A 105 4.68 -1.23 14.54
C ASP A 105 4.36 0.20 14.08
N ILE A 106 4.41 0.46 12.76
CA ILE A 106 4.11 1.77 12.16
C ILE A 106 2.64 2.17 12.39
N VAL A 107 1.70 1.23 12.24
CA VAL A 107 0.26 1.50 12.39
C VAL A 107 -0.28 1.20 13.80
N ALA A 108 0.60 0.88 14.75
CA ALA A 108 0.20 0.50 16.11
C ALA A 108 -0.57 1.63 16.82
N GLY A 109 -1.75 1.30 17.35
CA GLY A 109 -2.61 2.24 18.07
C GLY A 109 -3.41 3.20 17.17
N THR A 110 -3.59 2.84 15.89
CA THR A 110 -4.42 3.56 14.92
C THR A 110 -5.48 2.63 14.34
N ASP A 111 -6.58 3.19 13.84
CA ASP A 111 -7.63 2.46 13.11
C ASP A 111 -7.46 2.53 11.58
N LEU A 112 -6.25 2.88 11.11
CA LEU A 112 -5.90 2.92 9.70
C LEU A 112 -6.09 1.55 9.04
N GLY A 113 -6.62 1.53 7.83
CA GLY A 113 -6.65 0.33 7.01
C GLY A 113 -5.28 0.01 6.43
N ILE A 114 -5.19 -1.14 5.76
CA ILE A 114 -4.01 -1.58 5.02
C ILE A 114 -4.37 -1.69 3.54
N CYS A 115 -3.48 -1.16 2.69
CA CYS A 115 -3.45 -1.46 1.28
C CYS A 115 -2.49 -2.65 1.10
N LEU A 116 -3.03 -3.83 0.83
CA LEU A 116 -2.18 -4.98 0.55
C LEU A 116 -1.76 -4.92 -0.92
N ASP A 117 -0.51 -4.60 -1.17
CA ASP A 117 0.10 -4.79 -2.48
C ASP A 117 0.73 -6.18 -2.56
N VAL A 118 0.15 -7.02 -3.42
CA VAL A 118 0.59 -8.40 -3.66
C VAL A 118 1.94 -8.44 -4.36
N GLY A 119 2.20 -7.53 -5.29
CA GLY A 119 3.44 -7.46 -6.04
C GLY A 119 4.62 -7.06 -5.15
N HIS A 120 4.46 -6.03 -4.32
CA HIS A 120 5.41 -5.64 -3.28
C HIS A 120 5.70 -6.82 -2.34
N ALA A 121 4.65 -7.50 -1.85
CA ALA A 121 4.81 -8.64 -0.95
C ALA A 121 5.57 -9.82 -1.59
N ASN A 122 5.50 -9.99 -2.91
CA ASN A 122 6.26 -10.99 -3.64
C ASN A 122 7.77 -10.69 -3.65
N THR A 123 8.17 -9.41 -3.63
CA THR A 123 9.60 -9.03 -3.60
C THR A 123 10.29 -9.37 -2.28
N SER A 124 9.54 -9.45 -1.19
CA SER A 124 10.05 -9.70 0.17
C SER A 124 9.63 -11.06 0.75
N GLY A 125 8.77 -11.81 0.03
CA GLY A 125 8.17 -13.06 0.51
C GLY A 125 7.27 -12.86 1.73
N GLN A 126 6.65 -11.69 1.89
CA GLN A 126 5.88 -11.31 3.09
C GLN A 126 4.36 -11.52 2.95
N LEU A 127 3.86 -12.01 1.81
CA LEU A 127 2.42 -12.06 1.53
C LEU A 127 1.62 -12.76 2.64
N ASP A 128 2.05 -13.94 3.08
CA ASP A 128 1.35 -14.70 4.13
C ASP A 128 1.39 -13.97 5.46
N ALA A 129 2.55 -13.42 5.84
CA ALA A 129 2.69 -12.65 7.06
C ALA A 129 1.82 -11.38 7.07
N MET A 130 1.69 -10.70 5.91
CA MET A 130 0.83 -9.52 5.76
C MET A 130 -0.65 -9.90 5.88
N ILE A 131 -1.09 -10.98 5.23
CA ILE A 131 -2.47 -11.47 5.32
C ILE A 131 -2.80 -11.88 6.76
N ASP A 132 -1.90 -12.61 7.42
CA ASP A 132 -2.12 -13.08 8.78
C ASP A 132 -2.19 -11.94 9.80
N ALA A 133 -1.32 -10.93 9.67
CA ALA A 133 -1.30 -9.77 10.57
C ALA A 133 -2.48 -8.81 10.33
N PHE A 134 -2.92 -8.65 9.08
CA PHE A 134 -3.83 -7.56 8.71
C PHE A 134 -5.16 -7.99 8.08
N ARG A 135 -5.52 -9.28 8.11
CA ARG A 135 -6.75 -9.82 7.50
C ARG A 135 -7.97 -8.90 7.64
N ASP A 136 -8.25 -8.45 8.85
CA ASP A 136 -9.45 -7.64 9.16
C ASP A 136 -9.26 -6.13 8.90
N ARG A 137 -8.03 -5.70 8.61
CA ARG A 137 -7.65 -4.31 8.29
C ARG A 137 -7.37 -4.08 6.80
N ILE A 138 -7.29 -5.12 5.98
CA ILE A 138 -7.11 -4.99 4.52
C ILE A 138 -8.38 -4.41 3.91
N VAL A 139 -8.27 -3.18 3.40
CA VAL A 139 -9.40 -2.41 2.85
C VAL A 139 -9.20 -2.06 1.38
N ASN A 140 -7.95 -2.07 0.92
CA ASN A 140 -7.58 -1.92 -0.49
C ASN A 140 -6.56 -3.00 -0.88
N VAL A 141 -6.58 -3.43 -2.15
CA VAL A 141 -5.64 -4.43 -2.65
C VAL A 141 -5.12 -3.98 -4.01
N HIS A 142 -3.80 -3.84 -4.12
CA HIS A 142 -3.11 -3.61 -5.37
C HIS A 142 -2.52 -4.94 -5.90
N ILE A 143 -2.59 -5.11 -7.21
CA ILE A 143 -2.09 -6.29 -7.90
C ILE A 143 -1.34 -5.91 -9.17
N HIS A 144 -0.14 -6.46 -9.29
CA HIS A 144 0.66 -6.50 -10.50
C HIS A 144 1.62 -7.69 -10.37
N ASP A 145 2.31 -8.07 -11.43
CA ASP A 145 3.23 -9.22 -11.40
C ASP A 145 4.70 -8.78 -11.35
N ASN A 146 5.58 -9.67 -10.90
CA ASN A 146 7.04 -9.52 -10.91
C ASN A 146 7.73 -10.87 -10.65
N ASN A 147 9.06 -10.92 -10.77
CA ASN A 147 9.87 -12.12 -10.58
C ASN A 147 10.45 -12.27 -9.17
N GLY A 148 9.84 -11.62 -8.17
CA GLY A 148 10.18 -11.77 -6.75
C GLY A 148 11.45 -11.03 -6.28
N LYS A 149 12.04 -10.16 -7.11
CA LYS A 149 13.25 -9.40 -6.74
C LYS A 149 13.11 -7.89 -6.85
N ARG A 150 12.28 -7.43 -7.80
CA ARG A 150 12.11 -6.02 -8.10
C ARG A 150 10.64 -5.75 -8.28
N ASP A 151 10.28 -4.51 -8.02
CA ASP A 151 8.95 -4.02 -8.29
C ASP A 151 8.79 -3.68 -9.79
N GLU A 152 8.50 -4.72 -10.59
CA GLU A 152 8.58 -4.61 -12.06
C GLU A 152 7.29 -4.07 -12.70
N HIS A 153 6.14 -4.23 -12.04
CA HIS A 153 4.80 -3.91 -12.56
C HIS A 153 4.52 -4.60 -13.91
N LEU A 154 4.77 -5.91 -13.96
CA LEU A 154 4.52 -6.73 -15.15
C LEU A 154 3.03 -7.02 -15.32
N THR A 155 2.65 -7.36 -16.55
CA THR A 155 1.30 -7.86 -16.85
C THR A 155 1.09 -9.19 -16.11
N ILE A 156 -0.10 -9.39 -15.54
CA ILE A 156 -0.44 -10.61 -14.79
C ILE A 156 -0.14 -11.86 -15.62
N GLY A 157 0.64 -12.78 -15.05
CA GLY A 157 1.08 -14.02 -15.69
C GLY A 157 2.42 -13.94 -16.44
N ASP A 158 3.03 -12.76 -16.52
CA ASP A 158 4.39 -12.60 -17.08
C ASP A 158 5.50 -12.70 -16.01
N GLY A 159 5.13 -12.72 -14.72
CA GLY A 159 6.05 -12.90 -13.60
C GLY A 159 5.90 -14.26 -12.92
N SER A 160 6.19 -14.29 -11.62
CA SER A 160 6.25 -15.53 -10.84
C SER A 160 5.14 -15.69 -9.81
N ILE A 161 4.19 -14.76 -9.75
CA ILE A 161 3.12 -14.79 -8.74
C ILE A 161 2.06 -15.84 -9.11
N ASP A 162 1.80 -16.77 -8.20
CA ASP A 162 0.68 -17.73 -8.31
C ASP A 162 -0.66 -17.06 -7.95
N PHE A 163 -1.21 -16.31 -8.90
CA PHE A 163 -2.48 -15.59 -8.71
C PHE A 163 -3.64 -16.49 -8.27
N PRO A 164 -3.87 -17.69 -8.84
CA PRO A 164 -4.88 -18.62 -8.30
C PRO A 164 -4.73 -18.87 -6.79
N ALA A 165 -3.51 -19.13 -6.31
CA ALA A 165 -3.26 -19.32 -4.88
C ALA A 165 -3.48 -18.03 -4.07
N VAL A 166 -3.03 -16.88 -4.57
CA VAL A 166 -3.26 -15.56 -3.95
C VAL A 166 -4.76 -15.28 -3.81
N MET A 167 -5.54 -15.45 -4.88
CA MET A 167 -6.98 -15.20 -4.87
C MET A 167 -7.72 -16.11 -3.89
N LYS A 168 -7.27 -17.37 -3.76
CA LYS A 168 -7.79 -18.29 -2.73
C LYS A 168 -7.50 -17.78 -1.31
N LYS A 169 -6.26 -17.34 -1.05
CA LYS A 169 -5.87 -16.76 0.26
C LYS A 169 -6.68 -15.50 0.58
N LEU A 170 -6.95 -14.67 -0.43
CA LEU A 170 -7.73 -13.43 -0.31
C LEU A 170 -9.23 -13.62 -0.48
N SER A 171 -9.76 -14.85 -0.45
CA SER A 171 -11.19 -15.12 -0.63
C SER A 171 -12.11 -14.48 0.43
N PHE A 172 -11.57 -14.09 1.58
CA PHE A 172 -12.25 -13.31 2.61
C PHE A 172 -12.47 -11.85 2.19
N TYR A 173 -11.60 -11.29 1.35
CA TYR A 173 -11.67 -9.91 0.90
C TYR A 173 -12.78 -9.75 -0.15
N LYS A 174 -13.64 -8.76 0.04
CA LYS A 174 -14.80 -8.47 -0.83
C LYS A 174 -14.70 -7.11 -1.54
N GLY A 175 -13.58 -6.42 -1.37
CA GLY A 175 -13.33 -5.15 -2.05
C GLY A 175 -12.83 -5.35 -3.48
N ARG A 176 -12.19 -4.33 -4.03
CA ARG A 176 -11.70 -4.33 -5.41
C ARG A 176 -10.21 -4.65 -5.43
N TYR A 177 -9.78 -5.31 -6.49
CA TYR A 177 -8.38 -5.49 -6.82
C TYR A 177 -8.01 -4.43 -7.85
N ILE A 178 -7.11 -3.52 -7.49
CA ILE A 178 -6.61 -2.46 -8.36
C ILE A 178 -5.43 -3.02 -9.14
N ILE A 179 -5.55 -3.06 -10.46
CA ILE A 179 -4.47 -3.50 -11.34
C ILE A 179 -3.54 -2.32 -11.58
N GLU A 180 -2.29 -2.46 -11.15
CA GLU A 180 -1.25 -1.49 -11.42
C GLU A 180 -0.44 -1.93 -12.64
N SER A 181 -0.25 -1.02 -13.59
CA SER A 181 0.34 -1.34 -14.89
C SER A 181 0.93 -0.09 -15.52
N ARG A 182 1.98 -0.27 -16.31
CA ARG A 182 2.70 0.84 -16.96
C ARG A 182 1.94 1.48 -18.13
N ASN A 183 0.91 0.80 -18.65
CA ASN A 183 0.07 1.28 -19.74
C ASN A 183 -1.30 0.59 -19.71
N LEU A 184 -2.23 1.13 -20.49
CA LEU A 184 -3.62 0.67 -20.54
C LEU A 184 -3.74 -0.74 -21.14
N GLU A 185 -2.95 -1.06 -22.17
CA GLU A 185 -2.97 -2.35 -22.84
C GLU A 185 -2.61 -3.49 -21.87
N SER A 186 -1.54 -3.30 -21.09
CA SER A 186 -1.12 -4.23 -20.03
C SER A 186 -2.16 -4.34 -18.92
N ALA A 187 -2.84 -3.25 -18.55
CA ALA A 187 -3.89 -3.30 -17.54
C ALA A 187 -5.10 -4.13 -18.00
N VAL A 188 -5.52 -3.93 -19.25
CA VAL A 188 -6.64 -4.67 -19.86
C VAL A 188 -6.31 -6.15 -20.02
N GLU A 189 -5.10 -6.48 -20.48
CA GLU A 189 -4.66 -7.86 -20.61
C GLU A 189 -4.51 -8.53 -19.24
N SER A 190 -3.98 -7.82 -18.24
CA SER A 190 -3.91 -8.32 -16.86
C SER A 190 -5.29 -8.65 -16.30
N GLN A 191 -6.28 -7.77 -16.51
CA GLN A 191 -7.65 -8.00 -16.07
C GLN A 191 -8.23 -9.27 -16.71
N LYS A 192 -8.04 -9.44 -18.02
CA LYS A 192 -8.53 -10.59 -18.76
C LYS A 192 -7.89 -11.88 -18.24
N ARG A 193 -6.56 -11.93 -18.11
CA ARG A 193 -5.83 -13.10 -17.64
C ARG A 193 -6.21 -13.48 -16.21
N LEU A 194 -6.30 -12.50 -15.32
CA LEU A 194 -6.73 -12.74 -13.94
C LEU A 194 -8.14 -13.34 -13.88
N ARG A 195 -9.08 -12.80 -14.67
CA ARG A 195 -10.43 -13.35 -14.75
C ARG A 195 -10.42 -14.80 -15.23
N ASP A 196 -9.67 -15.10 -16.29
CA ASP A 196 -9.54 -16.46 -16.83
C ASP A 196 -8.90 -17.43 -15.83
N MET A 197 -7.91 -16.97 -15.06
CA MET A 197 -7.26 -17.75 -14.00
C MET A 197 -8.22 -18.09 -12.88
N ILE A 198 -9.03 -17.11 -12.43
CA ILE A 198 -10.01 -17.30 -11.35
C ILE A 198 -11.14 -18.24 -11.82
N THR A 199 -11.69 -18.04 -13.02
CA THR A 199 -12.79 -18.89 -13.52
C THR A 199 -12.39 -20.35 -13.77
N LYS A 200 -11.09 -20.64 -13.96
CA LYS A 200 -10.61 -22.02 -14.11
C LYS A 200 -10.24 -22.68 -12.79
N ALA A 201 -9.97 -21.89 -11.75
CA ALA A 201 -9.52 -22.36 -10.45
C ALA A 201 -10.68 -22.66 -9.46
N PHE A 202 -11.90 -22.19 -9.77
CA PHE A 202 -13.12 -22.34 -9.00
C PHE A 202 -14.27 -22.80 -9.91
#